data_AF-A0A8E0VF14-F1
#
_entry.id   AF-A0A8E0VF14-F1
#
_cell.length_a   1.000
_cell.length_b   1.000
_cell.length_c   1.000
_cell.angle_alpha   90.00
_cell.angle_beta   90.00
_cell.angle_gamma   90.00
#
_symmetry.space_group_name_H-M   'P 1'
#
loop_
_entity.id
_entity.type
_entity.pdbx_description
1 polymer ?
#
loop_
_entity_poly.entity_id
_entity_poly.type
_entity_poly.pdbx_seq_one_letter_code
_entity_poly.pdbx_strand_id
1 'polypeptide(L)'
;MVKRLLRVMFQGVTCTCRPSESDSHFRCPGHVHTIIPAEVERDLDIKPESLATLLAYMELDEQRPLITLLQRGYKSVGVDCYGGPAEMAYASQHCLAVAAGVSVACEEKNPAERSEYFTSLRQLSLDLPYLCNRWGWRPSTVRQEVKNLEWHSSAGSGAGPDRTGIRIQLSDWSWWFWIHHVPVREDLLEDCLKSLIHRLRTVETAGLNSLDQLTHVLAHVARPQFDQIYPDQSSVSSTDLEMVIQDREERSSAVHKLIQTHFQTTRTDPYTALSSDSKTLLEFFWPPPVTDSQLQCVRSTIRDFLATHGPSLGEQISGRSLANLFHGISSPQFPVTIWARNNHVWRKHLDVDWPQLNKIASEELRRNVHMFL
;
A
#
# COMPACT_ATOMS: atom_id res chain seq x y z
N MET A 1 1.48 -11.51 1.24
CA MET A 1 1.59 -10.04 1.28
C MET A 1 0.73 -9.45 2.40
N VAL A 2 -0.60 -9.36 2.28
CA VAL A 2 -1.48 -8.73 3.29
C VAL A 2 -1.31 -9.31 4.71
N LYS A 3 -1.25 -10.64 4.85
CA LYS A 3 -0.98 -11.29 6.14
C LYS A 3 0.37 -10.89 6.76
N ARG A 4 1.42 -10.71 5.93
CA ARG A 4 2.74 -10.24 6.41
C ARG A 4 2.65 -8.78 6.85
N LEU A 5 1.95 -7.93 6.10
CA LEU A 5 1.71 -6.54 6.47
C LEU A 5 1.02 -6.42 7.84
N LEU A 6 -0.07 -7.17 8.06
CA LEU A 6 -0.78 -7.14 9.36
C LEU A 6 0.13 -7.59 10.51
N ARG A 7 0.99 -8.59 10.29
CA ARG A 7 1.97 -9.00 11.30
C ARG A 7 2.98 -7.89 11.61
N VAL A 8 3.56 -7.27 10.58
CA VAL A 8 4.49 -6.13 10.74
C VAL A 8 3.84 -4.98 11.49
N MET A 9 2.56 -4.70 11.23
CA MET A 9 1.84 -3.60 11.87
C MET A 9 1.42 -3.86 13.32
N PHE A 10 1.11 -5.11 13.69
CA PHE A 10 0.37 -5.38 14.93
C PHE A 10 1.01 -6.40 15.87
N GLN A 11 1.85 -7.33 15.38
CA GLN A 11 2.32 -8.46 16.18
C GLN A 11 3.25 -8.05 17.34
N GLY A 12 3.89 -6.88 17.25
CA GLY A 12 4.77 -6.33 18.30
C GLY A 12 4.12 -5.26 19.18
N VAL A 13 2.83 -4.98 19.01
CA VAL A 13 2.18 -3.86 19.72
C VAL A 13 1.73 -4.29 21.11
N THR A 14 2.46 -3.86 22.13
CA THR A 14 2.14 -4.10 23.55
C THR A 14 1.44 -2.91 24.18
N CYS A 15 0.53 -3.18 25.12
CA CYS A 15 -0.11 -2.14 25.91
C CYS A 15 0.89 -1.51 26.88
N THR A 16 0.99 -0.17 26.90
CA THR A 16 1.85 0.57 27.83
C THR A 16 1.06 1.30 28.93
N CYS A 17 -0.26 1.07 29.01
CA CYS A 17 -1.10 1.67 30.04
C CYS A 17 -0.79 1.07 31.42
N ARG A 18 -0.80 1.92 32.46
CA ARG A 18 -0.74 1.48 33.86
C ARG A 18 -2.16 1.49 34.43
N PRO A 19 -2.82 0.34 34.61
CA PRO A 19 -4.13 0.30 35.24
C PRO A 19 -4.01 0.78 36.69
N SER A 20 -4.99 1.58 37.14
CA SER A 20 -5.14 1.88 38.57
C SER A 20 -5.50 0.59 39.31
N GLU A 21 -4.91 0.35 40.48
CA GLU A 21 -5.20 -0.84 41.32
C GLU A 21 -6.70 -1.00 41.67
N SER A 22 -7.47 0.08 41.53
CA SER A 22 -8.90 0.14 41.80
C SER A 22 -9.81 -0.38 40.68
N ASP A 23 -9.30 -0.67 39.48
CA ASP A 23 -10.14 -0.90 38.29
C ASP A 23 -9.96 -2.30 37.68
N SER A 24 -10.77 -3.25 38.17
CA SER A 24 -10.78 -4.65 37.73
C SER A 24 -11.20 -4.85 36.26
N HIS A 25 -11.62 -3.78 35.57
CA HIS A 25 -12.09 -3.81 34.19
C HIS A 25 -11.39 -2.79 33.26
N PHE A 26 -10.15 -2.37 33.57
CA PHE A 26 -9.42 -1.46 32.69
C PHE A 26 -9.30 -2.03 31.26
N ARG A 27 -9.94 -1.35 30.31
CA ARG A 27 -9.77 -1.60 28.87
C ARG A 27 -8.88 -0.50 28.30
N CYS A 28 -7.81 -0.91 27.62
CA CYS A 28 -6.94 0.02 26.92
C CYS A 28 -7.77 0.84 25.90
N PRO A 29 -7.72 2.19 25.93
CA PRO A 29 -8.43 3.03 24.96
C PRO A 29 -7.81 2.95 23.55
N GLY A 30 -6.62 2.37 23.44
CA GLY A 30 -5.84 2.25 22.22
C GLY A 30 -4.48 2.93 22.32
N HIS A 31 -3.70 2.80 21.25
CA HIS A 31 -2.36 3.39 21.17
C HIS A 31 -2.10 4.00 19.79
N VAL A 32 -1.28 5.04 19.77
CA VAL A 32 -0.71 5.62 18.57
C VAL A 32 0.38 4.70 18.03
N HIS A 33 0.33 4.39 16.76
CA HIS A 33 1.38 3.63 16.09
C HIS A 33 1.74 4.26 14.73
N THR A 34 2.88 3.82 14.19
CA THR A 34 3.41 4.33 12.93
C THR A 34 3.88 3.21 12.03
N ILE A 35 3.81 3.46 10.73
CA ILE A 35 4.40 2.61 9.70
C ILE A 35 5.22 3.48 8.75
N ILE A 36 6.43 3.05 8.40
CA ILE A 36 7.32 3.75 7.47
C ILE A 36 7.07 3.19 6.07
N PRO A 37 6.47 3.94 5.13
CA PRO A 37 6.12 3.41 3.80
C PRO A 37 7.33 2.87 3.03
N ALA A 38 8.49 3.53 3.16
CA ALA A 38 9.71 3.11 2.49
C ALA A 38 10.23 1.73 2.96
N GLU A 39 10.00 1.37 4.22
CA GLU A 39 10.33 0.04 4.74
C GLU A 39 9.34 -1.00 4.21
N VAL A 40 8.05 -0.68 4.19
CA VAL A 40 7.01 -1.56 3.62
C VAL A 40 7.25 -1.83 2.13
N GLU A 41 7.62 -0.80 1.37
CA GLU A 41 7.99 -0.95 -0.04
C GLU A 41 9.15 -1.92 -0.23
N ARG A 42 10.21 -1.74 0.56
CA ARG A 42 11.44 -2.54 0.50
C ARG A 42 11.19 -3.99 0.92
N ASP A 43 10.50 -4.20 2.03
CA ASP A 43 10.44 -5.50 2.71
C ASP A 43 9.25 -6.35 2.27
N LEU A 44 8.16 -5.71 1.80
CA LEU A 44 6.91 -6.38 1.44
C LEU A 44 6.51 -6.21 -0.03
N ASP A 45 7.26 -5.45 -0.83
CA ASP A 45 6.96 -5.15 -2.24
C ASP A 45 5.55 -4.53 -2.42
N ILE A 46 5.13 -3.68 -1.47
CA ILE A 46 3.84 -2.98 -1.50
C ILE A 46 4.09 -1.51 -1.81
N LYS A 47 3.50 -1.02 -2.91
CA LYS A 47 3.56 0.41 -3.25
C LYS A 47 2.83 1.28 -2.22
N PRO A 48 3.24 2.54 -1.99
CA PRO A 48 2.54 3.45 -1.09
C PRO A 48 1.05 3.56 -1.37
N GLU A 49 0.64 3.65 -2.62
CA GLU A 49 -0.78 3.77 -2.99
C GLU A 49 -1.55 2.53 -2.55
N SER A 50 -0.98 1.34 -2.74
CA SER A 50 -1.57 0.09 -2.28
C SER A 50 -1.64 0.01 -0.75
N LEU A 51 -0.58 0.46 -0.05
CA LEU A 51 -0.59 0.55 1.41
C LEU A 51 -1.69 1.52 1.89
N ALA A 52 -1.83 2.69 1.24
CA ALA A 52 -2.84 3.68 1.60
C ALA A 52 -4.25 3.13 1.41
N THR A 53 -4.51 2.39 0.32
CA THR A 53 -5.79 1.71 0.10
C THR A 53 -6.09 0.69 1.20
N LEU A 54 -5.10 -0.13 1.58
CA LEU A 54 -5.28 -1.11 2.65
C LEU A 54 -5.58 -0.45 4.00
N LEU A 55 -4.85 0.62 4.34
CA LEU A 55 -5.10 1.39 5.56
C LEU A 55 -6.50 2.01 5.57
N ALA A 56 -6.92 2.62 4.46
CA ALA A 56 -8.25 3.19 4.32
C ALA A 56 -9.35 2.13 4.46
N TYR A 57 -9.16 0.94 3.88
CA TYR A 57 -10.10 -0.16 4.09
C TYR A 57 -10.16 -0.62 5.55
N MET A 58 -9.05 -0.61 6.29
CA MET A 58 -9.08 -0.96 7.72
C MET A 58 -9.80 0.08 8.58
N GLU A 59 -9.72 1.36 8.23
CA GLU A 59 -10.46 2.45 8.89
C GLU A 59 -11.96 2.42 8.54
N LEU A 60 -12.30 2.12 7.29
CA LEU A 60 -13.68 2.05 6.80
C LEU A 60 -14.37 0.70 7.08
N ASP A 61 -13.84 -0.15 7.95
CA ASP A 61 -14.54 -1.38 8.35
C ASP A 61 -15.73 -1.01 9.26
N GLU A 62 -16.95 -1.24 8.77
CA GLU A 62 -18.19 -0.85 9.46
C GLU A 62 -18.45 -1.67 10.73
N GLN A 63 -17.93 -2.90 10.81
CA GLN A 63 -18.22 -3.77 11.94
C GLN A 63 -17.30 -3.47 13.12
N ARG A 64 -15.99 -3.48 12.86
CA ARG A 64 -14.93 -3.42 13.88
C ARG A 64 -13.70 -2.73 13.30
N PRO A 65 -13.68 -1.38 13.21
CA PRO A 65 -12.52 -0.67 12.68
C PRO A 65 -11.31 -0.93 13.56
N LEU A 66 -10.25 -1.46 12.96
CA LEU A 66 -9.03 -1.82 13.69
C LEU A 66 -8.19 -0.57 13.99
N ILE A 67 -8.24 0.41 13.08
CA ILE A 67 -7.43 1.62 13.14
C ILE A 67 -8.24 2.89 12.80
N THR A 68 -7.78 4.04 13.27
CA THR A 68 -8.15 5.38 12.77
C THR A 68 -6.90 6.06 12.22
N LEU A 69 -6.96 6.60 11.01
CA LEU A 69 -5.80 7.27 10.41
C LEU A 69 -5.57 8.65 11.02
N LEU A 70 -4.30 8.96 11.28
CA LEU A 70 -3.86 10.24 11.85
C LEU A 70 -3.01 11.01 10.82
N GLN A 71 -2.72 12.27 11.13
CA GLN A 71 -1.87 13.10 10.27
C GLN A 71 -0.45 12.51 10.16
N ARG A 72 -0.05 12.24 8.90
CA ARG A 72 1.30 11.80 8.52
C ARG A 72 2.36 12.75 9.08
N GLY A 73 3.53 12.21 9.41
CA GLY A 73 4.61 12.98 9.98
C GLY A 73 5.81 12.15 10.37
N TYR A 74 6.87 12.84 10.78
CA TYR A 74 8.11 12.22 11.24
C TYR A 74 7.90 11.50 12.57
N LYS A 75 8.36 10.24 12.65
CA LYS A 75 8.34 9.42 13.86
C LYS A 75 9.37 9.90 14.88
N SER A 76 10.55 10.28 14.39
CA SER A 76 11.71 10.52 15.23
C SER A 76 12.13 11.98 15.14
N VAL A 77 12.57 12.53 16.28
CA VAL A 77 13.09 13.90 16.35
C VAL A 77 14.42 13.95 17.08
N GLY A 78 15.45 14.46 16.41
CA GLY A 78 16.72 14.83 17.02
C GLY A 78 16.71 16.29 17.47
N VAL A 79 17.04 16.53 18.73
CA VAL A 79 17.23 17.86 19.32
C VAL A 79 18.73 18.05 19.53
N ASP A 80 19.35 19.00 18.83
CA ASP A 80 20.76 19.35 18.98
C ASP A 80 20.88 20.77 19.53
N CYS A 81 21.50 20.90 20.70
CA CYS A 81 21.68 22.17 21.39
C CYS A 81 23.14 22.62 21.26
N TYR A 82 23.42 23.66 20.45
CA TYR A 82 24.80 24.15 20.28
C TYR A 82 25.39 24.72 21.57
N GLY A 83 24.55 25.33 22.43
CA GLY A 83 24.89 25.79 23.76
C GLY A 83 25.09 24.67 24.79
N GLY A 84 25.01 23.41 24.37
CA GLY A 84 25.27 22.24 25.20
C GLY A 84 24.20 22.00 26.27
N PRO A 85 24.57 21.46 27.44
CA PRO A 85 23.63 21.04 28.47
C PRO A 85 22.72 22.14 29.03
N ALA A 86 23.23 23.37 29.15
CA ALA A 86 22.44 24.49 29.66
C ALA A 86 21.27 24.82 28.71
N GLU A 87 21.52 24.76 27.41
CA GLU A 87 20.49 24.95 26.40
C GLU A 87 19.54 23.75 26.30
N MET A 88 20.02 22.52 26.51
CA MET A 88 19.15 21.36 26.66
C MET A 88 18.23 21.48 27.88
N ALA A 89 18.74 21.98 29.00
CA ALA A 89 17.94 22.25 30.19
C ALA A 89 16.87 23.30 29.89
N TYR A 90 17.23 24.38 29.18
CA TYR A 90 16.27 25.37 28.68
C TYR A 90 15.19 24.72 27.81
N ALA A 91 15.57 23.89 26.83
CA ALA A 91 14.62 23.21 25.94
C ALA A 91 13.67 22.28 26.72
N SER A 92 14.17 21.57 27.72
CA SER A 92 13.35 20.70 28.59
C SER A 92 12.33 21.47 29.42
N GLN A 93 12.64 22.69 29.85
CA GLN A 93 11.71 23.54 30.60
C GLN A 93 10.59 24.10 29.71
N HIS A 94 10.84 24.24 28.40
CA HIS A 94 9.90 24.87 27.46
C HIS A 94 9.16 23.86 26.57
N CYS A 95 9.54 22.58 26.59
CA CYS A 95 8.84 21.52 25.88
C CYS A 95 8.79 20.23 26.70
N LEU A 96 7.57 19.80 27.05
CA LEU A 96 7.35 18.59 27.83
C LEU A 96 7.87 17.34 27.13
N ALA A 97 7.83 17.28 25.80
CA ALA A 97 8.35 16.14 25.05
C ALA A 97 9.88 16.00 25.17
N VAL A 98 10.61 17.12 25.24
CA VAL A 98 12.05 17.10 25.51
C VAL A 98 12.31 16.64 26.94
N ALA A 99 11.60 17.19 27.93
CA ALA A 99 11.73 16.76 29.32
C ALA A 99 11.44 15.25 29.49
N ALA A 100 10.38 14.75 28.86
CA ALA A 100 10.06 13.33 28.87
C ALA A 100 11.13 12.50 28.18
N GLY A 101 11.63 12.92 27.01
CA GLY A 101 12.74 12.24 26.34
C GLY A 101 14.00 12.13 27.19
N VAL A 102 14.35 13.21 27.89
CA VAL A 102 15.47 13.22 28.86
C VAL A 102 15.19 12.24 30.00
N SER A 103 13.98 12.22 30.54
CA SER A 103 13.57 11.26 31.58
C SER A 103 13.73 9.81 31.11
N VAL A 104 13.25 9.49 29.91
CA VAL A 104 13.35 8.14 29.32
C VAL A 104 14.80 7.71 29.16
N ALA A 105 15.66 8.60 28.64
CA ALA A 105 17.09 8.33 28.49
C ALA A 105 17.81 8.07 29.83
N CYS A 106 17.24 8.54 30.94
CA CYS A 106 17.79 8.38 32.29
C CYS A 106 17.22 7.17 33.06
N GLU A 107 16.17 6.50 32.57
CA GLU A 107 15.50 5.43 33.31
C GLU A 107 16.40 4.24 33.62
N GLU A 108 17.20 3.82 32.64
CA GLU A 108 18.11 2.69 32.75
C GLU A 108 19.46 3.07 33.38
N LYS A 109 19.71 4.36 33.64
CA LYS A 109 20.97 4.88 34.17
C LYS A 109 20.97 4.92 35.70
N ASN A 110 22.11 4.59 36.30
CA ASN A 110 22.37 4.77 37.73
C ASN A 110 22.56 6.26 38.11
N PRO A 111 22.49 6.64 39.40
CA PRO A 111 22.62 8.05 39.82
C PRO A 111 23.92 8.75 39.34
N ALA A 112 25.05 8.04 39.36
CA ALA A 112 26.33 8.59 38.87
C ALA A 112 26.31 8.82 37.35
N GLU A 113 25.81 7.83 36.59
CA GLU A 113 25.67 7.90 35.13
C GLU A 113 24.68 8.98 34.70
N ARG A 114 23.62 9.22 35.48
CA ARG A 114 22.68 10.32 35.25
C ARG A 114 23.37 11.68 35.37
N SER A 115 24.16 11.88 36.43
CA SER A 115 24.90 13.13 36.65
C SER A 115 25.88 13.42 35.51
N GLU A 116 26.61 12.40 35.07
CA GLU A 116 27.51 12.50 33.91
C GLU A 116 26.72 12.81 32.63
N TYR A 117 25.64 12.07 32.38
CA TYR A 117 24.78 12.26 31.22
C TYR A 117 24.26 13.70 31.12
N PHE A 118 23.71 14.26 32.20
CA PHE A 118 23.22 15.64 32.20
C PHE A 118 24.33 16.66 31.94
N THR A 119 25.57 16.37 32.32
CA THR A 119 26.72 17.29 32.13
C THR A 119 27.25 17.25 30.70
N SER A 120 27.01 16.17 29.96
CA SER A 120 27.44 16.02 28.56
C SER A 120 26.29 16.09 27.54
N LEU A 121 25.04 16.24 27.99
CA LEU A 121 23.87 16.12 27.12
C LEU A 121 23.76 17.31 26.16
N ARG A 122 24.15 17.07 24.91
CA ARG A 122 24.02 18.03 23.81
C ARG A 122 22.95 17.63 22.81
N GLN A 123 22.84 16.33 22.54
CA GLN A 123 21.95 15.77 21.53
C GLN A 123 21.00 14.77 22.16
N LEU A 124 19.73 14.84 21.79
CA LEU A 124 18.68 13.96 22.28
C LEU A 124 17.83 13.45 21.12
N SER A 125 17.59 12.14 21.06
CA SER A 125 16.67 11.54 20.09
C SER A 125 15.35 11.19 20.79
N LEU A 126 14.23 11.57 20.18
CA LEU A 126 12.88 11.36 20.68
C LEU A 126 12.12 10.40 19.74
N ASP A 127 11.62 9.28 20.28
CA ASP A 127 10.61 8.45 19.62
C ASP A 127 9.23 9.01 19.95
N LEU A 128 8.63 9.76 19.02
CA LEU A 128 7.39 10.47 19.28
C LEU A 128 6.20 9.54 19.54
N PRO A 129 5.95 8.44 18.79
CA PRO A 129 4.89 7.49 19.13
C PRO A 129 5.01 6.94 20.55
N TYR A 130 6.22 6.55 20.97
CA TYR A 130 6.48 6.07 22.32
C TYR A 130 6.11 7.12 23.38
N LEU A 131 6.59 8.36 23.23
CA LEU A 131 6.27 9.45 24.14
C LEU A 131 4.76 9.77 24.16
N CYS A 132 4.11 9.82 22.99
CA CYS A 132 2.67 10.08 22.91
C CYS A 132 1.86 9.00 23.63
N ASN A 133 2.25 7.73 23.52
CA ASN A 133 1.56 6.63 24.21
C ASN A 133 1.78 6.63 25.72
N ARG A 134 2.97 7.01 26.18
CA ARG A 134 3.31 7.00 27.61
C ARG A 134 2.69 8.16 28.38
N TRP A 135 2.59 9.33 27.77
CA TRP A 135 2.03 10.54 28.40
C TRP A 135 0.63 10.92 27.90
N GLY A 136 0.05 10.18 26.95
CA GLY A 136 -1.29 10.45 26.41
C GLY A 136 -1.36 11.71 25.56
N TRP A 137 -0.25 12.11 24.94
CA TRP A 137 -0.19 13.33 24.15
C TRP A 137 -0.71 13.17 22.72
N ARG A 138 -1.20 14.27 22.16
CA ARG A 138 -1.60 14.35 20.77
C ARG A 138 -0.36 14.53 19.88
N PRO A 139 -0.12 13.66 18.88
CA PRO A 139 1.08 13.73 18.04
C PRO A 139 1.29 15.06 17.32
N SER A 140 0.22 15.67 16.81
CA SER A 140 0.29 16.95 16.10
C SER A 140 0.77 18.09 17.02
N THR A 141 0.25 18.15 18.24
CA THR A 141 0.65 19.13 19.25
C THR A 141 2.11 18.97 19.63
N VAL A 142 2.55 17.73 19.93
CA VAL A 142 3.94 17.45 20.29
C VAL A 142 4.91 17.88 19.19
N ARG A 143 4.61 17.54 17.92
CA ARG A 143 5.47 17.96 16.79
C ARG A 143 5.56 19.47 16.65
N GLN A 144 4.46 20.18 16.87
CA GLN A 144 4.43 21.64 16.79
C GLN A 144 5.24 22.27 17.94
N GLU A 145 5.05 21.81 19.17
CA GLU A 145 5.81 22.29 20.33
C GLU A 145 7.31 22.09 20.17
N VAL A 146 7.73 20.90 19.74
CA VAL A 146 9.14 20.60 19.51
C VAL A 146 9.72 21.50 18.42
N LYS A 147 9.00 21.74 17.32
CA LYS A 147 9.45 22.64 16.26
C LYS A 147 9.54 24.10 16.71
N ASN A 148 8.66 24.53 17.61
CA ASN A 148 8.67 25.89 18.13
C ASN A 148 9.91 26.18 18.98
N LEU A 149 10.63 25.16 19.47
CA LEU A 149 11.89 25.34 20.23
C LEU A 149 13.00 26.03 19.43
N GLU A 150 12.96 26.00 18.09
CA GLU A 150 13.93 26.71 17.23
C GLU A 150 13.79 28.24 17.33
N TRP A 151 12.71 28.72 17.95
CA TRP A 151 12.36 30.13 18.03
C TRP A 151 12.02 30.53 19.46
N HIS A 152 12.51 31.70 19.88
CA HIS A 152 12.17 32.33 21.14
C HIS A 152 11.29 33.55 20.85
N SER A 153 10.07 33.54 21.40
CA SER A 153 9.20 34.72 21.37
C SER A 153 9.46 35.53 22.63
N SER A 154 10.35 36.52 22.57
CA SER A 154 10.56 37.45 23.67
C SER A 154 9.30 38.30 23.87
N ALA A 155 8.63 38.14 25.01
CA ALA A 155 7.34 38.78 25.30
C ALA A 155 7.42 40.30 25.62
N GLY A 156 8.48 41.00 25.21
CA GLY A 156 8.65 42.42 25.51
C GLY A 156 9.62 43.10 24.55
N SER A 157 9.21 44.26 24.03
CA SER A 157 9.80 45.03 22.92
C SER A 157 9.43 44.48 21.54
N GLY A 158 9.12 45.37 20.59
CA GLY A 158 8.69 45.05 19.23
C GLY A 158 9.74 44.37 18.34
N ALA A 159 10.67 43.61 18.93
CA ALA A 159 11.56 42.69 18.25
C ALA A 159 10.77 41.42 17.88
N GLY A 160 10.95 40.96 16.64
CA GLY A 160 10.37 39.71 16.17
C GLY A 160 10.96 38.49 16.90
N PRO A 161 10.45 37.28 16.63
CA PRO A 161 10.97 36.06 17.24
C PRO A 161 12.45 35.85 16.88
N ASP A 162 13.30 35.65 17.89
CA ASP A 162 14.72 35.36 17.74
C ASP A 162 14.95 33.85 17.60
N ARG A 163 15.96 33.43 16.83
CA ARG A 163 16.33 32.01 16.75
C ARG A 163 17.08 31.57 17.99
N THR A 164 16.73 30.41 18.52
CA THR A 164 17.52 29.75 19.57
C THR A 164 18.73 29.04 18.97
N GLY A 165 19.68 28.58 19.80
CA GLY A 165 20.74 27.66 19.39
C GLY A 165 20.28 26.19 19.35
N ILE A 166 18.97 25.94 19.44
CA ILE A 166 18.39 24.60 19.36
C ILE A 166 18.04 24.30 17.91
N ARG A 167 18.57 23.20 17.38
CA ARG A 167 18.28 22.70 16.04
C ARG A 167 17.43 21.43 16.13
N ILE A 168 16.33 21.41 15.39
CA ILE A 168 15.44 20.25 15.32
C ILE A 168 15.69 19.49 14.01
N GLN A 169 15.97 18.20 14.12
CA GLN A 169 16.16 17.29 13.00
C GLN A 169 15.02 16.28 12.99
N LEU A 170 14.19 16.31 11.95
CA LEU A 170 13.07 15.39 11.81
C LEU A 170 13.50 14.22 10.91
N SER A 171 13.29 12.98 11.35
CA SER A 171 13.61 11.78 10.58
C SER A 171 12.45 10.78 10.58
N ASP A 172 12.54 9.78 9.70
CA ASP A 172 11.59 8.67 9.60
C ASP A 172 10.16 9.13 9.27
N TRP A 173 9.98 9.64 8.05
CA TRP A 173 8.65 10.01 7.56
C TRP A 173 7.71 8.79 7.59
N SER A 174 6.68 8.90 8.42
CA SER A 174 5.81 7.78 8.77
C SER A 174 4.35 8.13 8.61
N TRP A 175 3.53 7.10 8.43
CA TRP A 175 2.08 7.21 8.48
C TRP A 175 1.61 6.80 9.85
N TRP A 176 0.81 7.68 10.46
CA TRP A 176 0.38 7.56 11.84
C TRP A 176 -1.05 7.06 11.88
N PHE A 177 -1.35 6.21 12.84
CA PHE A 177 -2.70 5.70 13.06
C PHE A 177 -2.90 5.35 14.54
N TRP A 178 -4.15 5.42 14.99
CA TRP A 178 -4.58 4.94 16.28
C TRP A 178 -5.04 3.50 16.15
N ILE A 179 -4.63 2.62 17.05
CA ILE A 179 -5.10 1.23 17.14
C ILE A 179 -6.11 1.15 18.28
N HIS A 180 -7.35 0.76 17.98
CA HIS A 180 -8.44 0.77 18.97
C HIS A 180 -8.35 -0.36 20.01
N HIS A 181 -7.72 -1.48 19.67
CA HIS A 181 -7.67 -2.67 20.51
C HIS A 181 -6.22 -3.12 20.72
N VAL A 182 -5.69 -2.92 21.93
CA VAL A 182 -4.32 -3.30 22.27
C VAL A 182 -4.28 -4.16 23.55
N PRO A 183 -3.59 -5.33 23.54
CA PRO A 183 -2.94 -5.95 22.39
C PRO A 183 -3.95 -6.37 21.32
N VAL A 184 -3.52 -6.32 20.05
CA VAL A 184 -4.39 -6.76 18.95
C VAL A 184 -4.50 -8.27 19.00
N ARG A 185 -5.69 -8.78 19.28
CA ARG A 185 -5.93 -10.22 19.37
C ARG A 185 -5.86 -10.87 17.99
N GLU A 186 -5.42 -12.12 17.93
CA GLU A 186 -5.27 -12.86 16.67
C GLU A 186 -6.60 -13.03 15.93
N ASP A 187 -7.72 -13.19 16.63
CA ASP A 187 -9.06 -13.28 16.03
C ASP A 187 -9.43 -12.01 15.27
N LEU A 188 -9.11 -10.84 15.82
CA LEU A 188 -9.34 -9.56 15.14
C LEU A 188 -8.46 -9.41 13.89
N LEU A 189 -7.22 -9.88 13.94
CA LEU A 189 -6.32 -9.87 12.77
C LEU A 189 -6.82 -10.79 11.66
N GLU A 190 -7.34 -11.96 12.02
CA GLU A 190 -7.91 -12.89 11.04
C GLU A 190 -9.18 -12.33 10.39
N ASP A 191 -10.06 -11.71 11.18
CA ASP A 191 -11.28 -11.08 10.67
C ASP A 191 -10.93 -9.90 9.74
N CYS A 192 -9.98 -9.06 10.15
CA CYS A 192 -9.46 -7.97 9.32
C CYS A 192 -8.86 -8.51 8.00
N LEU A 193 -8.06 -9.59 8.07
CA LEU A 193 -7.49 -10.23 6.88
C LEU A 193 -8.58 -10.73 5.92
N LYS A 194 -9.63 -11.37 6.43
CA LYS A 194 -10.77 -11.85 5.63
C LYS A 194 -11.50 -10.69 4.96
N SER A 195 -11.80 -9.64 5.73
CA SER A 195 -12.47 -8.40 5.25
C SER A 195 -11.66 -7.74 4.11
N LEU A 196 -10.36 -7.56 4.31
CA LEU A 196 -9.46 -6.98 3.30
C LEU A 196 -9.38 -7.84 2.03
N ILE A 197 -9.18 -9.16 2.17
CA ILE A 197 -9.12 -10.07 1.01
C ILE A 197 -10.46 -10.04 0.25
N HIS A 198 -11.58 -10.03 0.95
CA HIS A 198 -12.90 -9.96 0.33
C HIS A 198 -13.06 -8.67 -0.48
N ARG A 199 -12.77 -7.50 0.12
CA ARG A 199 -12.83 -6.21 -0.59
C ARG A 199 -11.92 -6.16 -1.82
N LEU A 200 -10.68 -6.64 -1.69
CA LEU A 200 -9.75 -6.69 -2.82
C LEU A 200 -10.27 -7.56 -3.97
N ARG A 201 -10.84 -8.74 -3.67
CA ARG A 201 -11.45 -9.62 -4.67
C ARG A 201 -12.67 -9.00 -5.32
N THR A 202 -13.49 -8.28 -4.57
CA THR A 202 -14.66 -7.57 -5.10
C THR A 202 -14.23 -6.49 -6.09
N VAL A 203 -13.21 -5.70 -5.77
CA VAL A 203 -12.66 -4.68 -6.68
C VAL A 203 -12.02 -5.33 -7.92
N GLU A 204 -11.26 -6.40 -7.73
CA GLU A 204 -10.66 -7.15 -8.84
C GLU A 204 -11.74 -7.71 -9.79
N THR A 205 -12.76 -8.37 -9.24
CA THR A 205 -13.86 -8.96 -10.02
C THR A 205 -14.67 -7.89 -10.73
N ALA A 206 -14.96 -6.76 -10.07
CA ALA A 206 -15.64 -5.64 -10.69
C ALA A 206 -14.82 -5.05 -11.86
N GLY A 207 -13.51 -4.90 -11.69
CA GLY A 207 -12.61 -4.44 -12.73
C GLY A 207 -12.54 -5.39 -13.93
N LEU A 208 -12.45 -6.70 -13.70
CA LEU A 208 -12.50 -7.71 -14.75
C LEU A 208 -13.82 -7.68 -15.51
N ASN A 209 -14.95 -7.63 -14.78
CA ASN A 209 -16.27 -7.52 -15.41
C ASN A 209 -16.40 -6.25 -16.26
N SER A 210 -15.84 -5.12 -15.82
CA SER A 210 -15.82 -3.88 -16.61
C SER A 210 -14.99 -4.03 -17.90
N LEU A 211 -13.86 -4.74 -17.85
CA LEU A 211 -13.06 -5.03 -19.04
C LEU A 211 -13.79 -5.97 -20.01
N ASP A 212 -14.45 -6.99 -19.50
CA ASP A 212 -15.24 -7.92 -20.32
C ASP A 212 -16.41 -7.21 -21.01
N GLN A 213 -17.13 -6.36 -20.26
CA GLN A 213 -18.21 -5.53 -20.82
C GLN A 213 -17.69 -4.59 -21.91
N LEU A 214 -16.57 -3.90 -21.66
CA LEU A 214 -15.97 -3.01 -22.66
C LEU A 214 -15.55 -3.78 -23.91
N THR A 215 -14.91 -4.94 -23.74
CA THR A 215 -14.46 -5.79 -24.85
C THR A 215 -15.66 -6.28 -25.67
N HIS A 216 -16.74 -6.69 -25.00
CA HIS A 216 -17.99 -7.08 -25.65
C HIS A 216 -18.60 -5.94 -26.47
N VAL A 217 -18.66 -4.73 -25.92
CA VAL A 217 -19.16 -3.54 -26.65
C VAL A 217 -18.30 -3.22 -27.87
N LEU A 218 -16.97 -3.27 -27.73
CA LEU A 218 -16.06 -3.04 -28.86
C LEU A 218 -16.20 -4.12 -29.94
N ALA A 219 -16.35 -5.39 -29.55
CA ALA A 219 -16.56 -6.50 -30.47
C ALA A 219 -17.85 -6.35 -31.30
N HIS A 220 -18.89 -5.70 -30.77
CA HIS A 220 -20.12 -5.42 -31.52
C HIS A 220 -19.92 -4.41 -32.66
N VAL A 221 -18.96 -3.49 -32.53
CA VAL A 221 -18.67 -2.47 -33.57
C VAL A 221 -17.59 -2.96 -34.54
N ALA A 222 -16.66 -3.78 -34.06
CA ALA A 222 -15.47 -4.16 -34.79
C ALA A 222 -15.78 -4.94 -36.08
N ARG A 223 -15.03 -4.63 -37.14
CA ARG A 223 -14.93 -5.45 -38.37
C ARG A 223 -13.47 -5.78 -38.64
N PRO A 224 -13.19 -6.92 -39.31
CA PRO A 224 -11.84 -7.29 -39.71
C PRO A 224 -11.09 -6.25 -40.54
N GLN A 225 -11.82 -5.47 -41.35
CA GLN A 225 -11.24 -4.49 -42.29
C GLN A 225 -12.06 -3.20 -42.30
N PHE A 226 -11.38 -2.07 -42.50
CA PHE A 226 -12.01 -0.75 -42.59
C PHE A 226 -12.97 -0.63 -43.78
N ASP A 227 -12.62 -1.24 -44.91
CA ASP A 227 -13.39 -1.21 -46.16
C ASP A 227 -14.77 -1.88 -46.02
N GLN A 228 -14.96 -2.74 -45.01
CA GLN A 228 -16.26 -3.34 -44.69
C GLN A 228 -17.21 -2.37 -43.96
N ILE A 229 -16.70 -1.23 -43.51
CA ILE A 229 -17.47 -0.16 -42.85
C ILE A 229 -17.60 1.05 -43.78
N TYR A 230 -16.54 1.34 -44.53
CA TYR A 230 -16.46 2.45 -45.47
C TYR A 230 -15.89 1.96 -46.81
N PRO A 231 -16.71 1.26 -47.63
CA PRO A 231 -16.28 0.77 -48.93
C PRO A 231 -16.02 1.93 -49.90
N ASP A 232 -15.12 1.71 -50.87
CA ASP A 232 -14.87 2.67 -51.96
C ASP A 232 -16.09 2.72 -52.90
N GLN A 233 -16.73 3.89 -52.98
CA GLN A 233 -17.94 4.16 -53.76
C GLN A 233 -17.77 3.86 -55.25
N SER A 234 -16.54 3.84 -55.77
CA SER A 234 -16.24 3.53 -57.17
C SER A 234 -16.29 2.03 -57.50
N SER A 235 -16.26 1.16 -56.49
CA SER A 235 -16.05 -0.28 -56.64
C SER A 235 -17.25 -1.16 -56.26
N VAL A 236 -18.32 -0.55 -55.71
CA VAL A 236 -19.44 -1.27 -55.08
C VAL A 236 -20.77 -0.84 -55.71
N SER A 237 -21.70 -1.79 -55.90
CA SER A 237 -23.03 -1.49 -56.43
C SER A 237 -23.83 -0.59 -55.48
N SER A 238 -24.81 0.17 -56.00
CA SER A 238 -25.64 1.03 -55.16
C SER A 238 -26.39 0.26 -54.06
N THR A 239 -26.80 -0.97 -54.35
CA THR A 239 -27.55 -1.82 -53.41
C THR A 239 -26.65 -2.35 -52.29
N ASP A 240 -25.42 -2.74 -52.60
CA ASP A 240 -24.46 -3.19 -51.58
C ASP A 240 -24.02 -2.04 -50.66
N LEU A 241 -23.91 -0.82 -51.20
CA LEU A 241 -23.60 0.38 -50.43
C LEU A 241 -24.71 0.71 -49.41
N GLU A 242 -25.98 0.59 -49.80
CA GLU A 242 -27.13 0.77 -48.90
C GLU A 242 -27.12 -0.27 -47.76
N MET A 243 -26.81 -1.54 -48.07
CA MET A 243 -26.70 -2.59 -47.05
C MET A 243 -25.60 -2.31 -46.02
N VAL A 244 -24.44 -1.81 -46.45
CA VAL A 244 -23.33 -1.46 -45.54
C VAL A 244 -23.69 -0.27 -44.66
N ILE A 245 -24.39 0.74 -45.20
CA ILE A 245 -24.86 1.89 -44.42
C ILE A 245 -25.85 1.43 -43.34
N GLN A 246 -26.81 0.58 -43.70
CA GLN A 246 -27.80 0.03 -42.78
C GLN A 246 -27.14 -0.77 -41.65
N ASP A 247 -26.24 -1.71 -41.99
CA ASP A 247 -25.49 -2.50 -40.99
C ASP A 247 -24.66 -1.60 -40.05
N ARG A 248 -24.09 -0.49 -40.57
CA ARG A 248 -23.35 0.48 -39.76
C ARG A 248 -24.27 1.22 -38.78
N GLU A 249 -25.44 1.68 -39.23
CA GLU A 249 -26.41 2.39 -38.39
C GLU A 249 -27.02 1.48 -37.31
N GLU A 250 -27.30 0.23 -37.64
CA GLU A 250 -27.78 -0.78 -36.68
C GLU A 250 -26.75 -1.04 -35.59
N ARG A 251 -25.47 -1.25 -35.95
CA ARG A 251 -24.38 -1.44 -34.98
C ARG A 251 -24.16 -0.22 -34.10
N SER A 252 -24.17 0.98 -34.69
CA SER A 252 -24.07 2.25 -33.96
C SER A 252 -25.20 2.39 -32.93
N SER A 253 -26.43 2.09 -33.34
CA SER A 253 -27.61 2.13 -32.48
C SER A 253 -27.53 1.09 -31.35
N ALA A 254 -27.09 -0.13 -31.65
CA ALA A 254 -26.90 -1.18 -30.66
C ALA A 254 -25.89 -0.77 -29.57
N VAL A 255 -24.76 -0.18 -29.97
CA VAL A 255 -23.72 0.26 -29.03
C VAL A 255 -24.14 1.47 -28.21
N HIS A 256 -24.82 2.46 -28.80
CA HIS A 256 -25.39 3.56 -28.03
C HIS A 256 -26.35 3.05 -26.95
N LYS A 257 -27.18 2.06 -27.28
CA LYS A 257 -28.09 1.44 -26.31
C LYS A 257 -27.34 0.72 -25.19
N LEU A 258 -26.27 -0.01 -25.51
CA LEU A 258 -25.42 -0.68 -24.50
C LEU A 258 -24.75 0.33 -23.56
N ILE A 259 -24.18 1.41 -24.10
CA ILE A 259 -23.55 2.49 -23.31
C ILE A 259 -24.58 3.16 -22.41
N GLN A 260 -25.76 3.50 -22.95
CA GLN A 260 -26.83 4.11 -22.18
C GLN A 260 -27.30 3.20 -21.04
N THR A 261 -27.45 1.89 -21.30
CA THR A 261 -27.84 0.90 -20.29
C THR A 261 -26.80 0.80 -19.17
N HIS A 262 -25.50 0.84 -19.51
CA HIS A 262 -24.42 0.80 -18.52
C HIS A 262 -24.52 1.97 -17.53
N PHE A 263 -24.69 3.22 -18.01
CA PHE A 263 -24.78 4.40 -17.15
C PHE A 263 -26.12 4.55 -16.42
N GLN A 264 -27.19 3.91 -16.90
CA GLN A 264 -28.50 3.91 -16.23
C GLN A 264 -28.62 2.81 -15.16
N THR A 265 -27.80 1.76 -15.24
CA THR A 265 -27.87 0.65 -14.28
C THR A 265 -27.23 1.06 -12.95
N THR A 266 -28.05 1.18 -11.89
CA THR A 266 -27.59 1.61 -10.56
C THR A 266 -27.03 0.46 -9.70
N ARG A 267 -27.29 -0.80 -10.08
CA ARG A 267 -26.72 -2.03 -9.48
C ARG A 267 -26.55 -3.08 -10.56
N THR A 268 -25.31 -3.47 -10.81
CA THR A 268 -24.94 -4.61 -11.64
C THR A 268 -25.20 -5.89 -10.84
N ASP A 269 -26.32 -6.56 -11.07
CA ASP A 269 -26.34 -8.02 -10.90
C ASP A 269 -25.66 -8.61 -12.13
N PRO A 270 -24.52 -9.30 -11.99
CA PRO A 270 -23.70 -9.75 -13.11
C PRO A 270 -24.36 -10.83 -14.00
N TYR A 271 -25.54 -11.33 -13.62
CA TYR A 271 -26.22 -12.42 -14.33
C TYR A 271 -27.47 -12.01 -15.11
N THR A 272 -27.97 -10.77 -14.95
CA THR A 272 -29.31 -10.40 -15.46
C THR A 272 -29.30 -9.65 -16.79
N ALA A 273 -28.12 -9.29 -17.33
CA ALA A 273 -27.99 -8.45 -18.53
C ALA A 273 -27.44 -9.20 -19.77
N LEU A 274 -27.38 -10.52 -19.76
CA LEU A 274 -27.04 -11.32 -20.94
C LEU A 274 -28.26 -12.16 -21.31
N SER A 275 -29.18 -11.53 -22.05
CA SER A 275 -30.25 -12.20 -22.78
C SER A 275 -29.66 -13.32 -23.65
N SER A 276 -30.29 -14.48 -23.56
CA SER A 276 -29.89 -15.81 -24.03
C SER A 276 -29.61 -15.98 -25.55
N ASP A 277 -29.62 -14.92 -26.34
CA ASP A 277 -29.37 -14.94 -27.80
C ASP A 277 -27.90 -14.73 -28.19
N SER A 278 -27.03 -14.38 -27.25
CA SER A 278 -25.58 -14.18 -27.48
C SER A 278 -24.78 -15.48 -27.55
N LYS A 279 -25.38 -16.63 -27.90
CA LYS A 279 -24.66 -17.92 -27.97
C LYS A 279 -23.64 -17.99 -29.11
N THR A 280 -23.74 -17.13 -30.12
CA THR A 280 -22.91 -17.19 -31.32
C THR A 280 -21.64 -16.32 -31.27
N LEU A 281 -21.50 -15.46 -30.25
CA LEU A 281 -20.30 -14.62 -30.04
C LEU A 281 -19.38 -15.16 -28.91
N LEU A 282 -19.75 -16.29 -28.30
CA LEU A 282 -19.13 -16.88 -27.10
C LEU A 282 -18.01 -17.90 -27.39
N GLU A 283 -17.26 -17.77 -28.50
CA GLU A 283 -16.05 -18.58 -28.71
C GLU A 283 -14.76 -17.87 -28.29
N PHE A 284 -14.83 -16.60 -27.86
CA PHE A 284 -13.66 -15.88 -27.33
C PHE A 284 -13.63 -15.97 -25.80
N PHE A 285 -12.98 -17.01 -25.27
CA PHE A 285 -12.63 -17.09 -23.86
C PHE A 285 -11.21 -16.54 -23.65
N TRP A 286 -11.12 -15.39 -22.99
CA TRP A 286 -9.87 -14.84 -22.49
C TRP A 286 -9.76 -15.12 -20.98
N PRO A 287 -8.62 -15.62 -20.47
CA PRO A 287 -7.43 -16.03 -21.20
C PRO A 287 -7.58 -17.40 -21.88
N PRO A 288 -6.82 -17.66 -22.98
CA PRO A 288 -6.80 -18.98 -23.62
C PRO A 288 -6.26 -20.06 -22.65
N PRO A 289 -6.64 -21.33 -22.84
CA PRO A 289 -6.13 -22.42 -22.02
C PRO A 289 -4.60 -22.54 -22.16
N VAL A 290 -3.91 -22.53 -21.02
CA VAL A 290 -2.45 -22.64 -20.97
C VAL A 290 -2.02 -24.08 -21.24
N THR A 291 -1.10 -24.26 -22.18
CA THR A 291 -0.55 -25.57 -22.55
C THR A 291 0.57 -26.04 -21.60
N ASP A 292 0.78 -27.35 -21.51
CA ASP A 292 1.84 -27.92 -20.66
C ASP A 292 3.26 -27.44 -21.04
N SER A 293 3.49 -27.16 -22.32
CA SER A 293 4.77 -26.61 -22.79
C SER A 293 5.01 -25.19 -22.28
N GLN A 294 3.99 -24.34 -22.26
CA GLN A 294 4.04 -23.00 -21.67
C GLN A 294 4.29 -23.09 -20.17
N LEU A 295 3.58 -23.98 -19.46
CA LEU A 295 3.80 -24.20 -18.03
C LEU A 295 5.25 -24.60 -17.73
N GLN A 296 5.83 -25.49 -18.54
CA GLN A 296 7.21 -25.91 -18.36
C GLN A 296 8.21 -24.78 -18.65
N CYS A 297 7.95 -23.95 -19.67
CA CYS A 297 8.76 -22.78 -20.02
C CYS A 297 8.75 -21.72 -18.89
N VAL A 298 7.60 -21.49 -18.25
CA VAL A 298 7.49 -20.63 -17.08
C VAL A 298 8.34 -21.18 -15.93
N ARG A 299 8.22 -22.48 -15.63
CA ARG A 299 8.99 -23.13 -14.56
C ARG A 299 10.50 -23.05 -14.79
N SER A 300 10.98 -23.28 -16.02
CA SER A 300 12.42 -23.15 -16.32
C SER A 300 12.90 -21.72 -16.12
N THR A 301 12.16 -20.74 -16.65
CA THR A 301 12.50 -19.32 -16.49
C THR A 301 12.57 -18.90 -15.03
N ILE A 302 11.64 -19.39 -14.19
CA ILE A 302 11.68 -19.15 -12.74
C ILE A 302 12.97 -19.71 -12.15
N ARG A 303 13.33 -20.96 -12.45
CA ARG A 303 14.54 -21.59 -11.89
C ARG A 303 15.81 -20.86 -12.31
N ASP A 304 15.91 -20.46 -13.58
CA ASP A 304 17.05 -19.69 -14.09
C ASP A 304 17.17 -18.34 -13.39
N PHE A 305 16.04 -17.66 -13.18
CA PHE A 305 16.00 -16.42 -12.42
C PHE A 305 16.43 -16.62 -10.96
N LEU A 306 15.92 -17.65 -10.30
CA LEU A 306 16.24 -17.97 -8.91
C LEU A 306 17.73 -18.34 -8.74
N ALA A 307 18.31 -19.09 -9.69
CA ALA A 307 19.73 -19.41 -9.68
C ALA A 307 20.61 -18.16 -9.77
N THR A 308 20.16 -17.14 -10.51
CA THR A 308 20.93 -15.90 -10.75
C THR A 308 20.73 -14.86 -9.64
N HIS A 309 19.49 -14.69 -9.16
CA HIS A 309 19.10 -13.57 -8.29
C HIS A 309 18.59 -14.00 -6.90
N GLY A 310 18.23 -15.28 -6.73
CA GLY A 310 17.65 -15.82 -5.50
C GLY A 310 18.44 -15.50 -4.23
N PRO A 311 19.77 -15.74 -4.18
CA PRO A 311 20.58 -15.47 -3.00
C PRO A 311 20.56 -14.00 -2.55
N SER A 312 20.47 -13.06 -3.49
CA SER A 312 20.42 -11.63 -3.19
C SER A 312 19.05 -11.14 -2.70
N LEU A 313 17.97 -11.85 -3.04
CA LEU A 313 16.60 -11.44 -2.76
C LEU A 313 16.03 -12.11 -1.49
N GLY A 314 16.57 -13.26 -1.07
CA GLY A 314 16.18 -13.96 0.16
C GLY A 314 14.65 -14.13 0.30
N GLU A 315 14.12 -13.87 1.50
CA GLU A 315 12.69 -14.01 1.82
C GLU A 315 11.77 -12.89 1.29
N GLN A 316 12.33 -11.90 0.60
CA GLN A 316 11.54 -10.81 0.02
C GLN A 316 10.81 -11.26 -1.25
N ILE A 317 11.33 -12.26 -1.95
CA ILE A 317 10.74 -12.77 -3.18
C ILE A 317 9.41 -13.49 -2.93
N SER A 318 8.43 -13.23 -3.79
CA SER A 318 7.12 -13.86 -3.73
C SER A 318 6.62 -14.27 -5.12
N GLY A 319 5.70 -15.23 -5.17
CA GLY A 319 5.08 -15.64 -6.45
C GLY A 319 4.42 -14.47 -7.17
N ARG A 320 3.84 -13.53 -6.41
CA ARG A 320 3.27 -12.28 -6.91
C ARG A 320 4.34 -11.39 -7.58
N SER A 321 5.48 -11.19 -6.92
CA SER A 321 6.56 -10.36 -7.44
C SER A 321 7.16 -10.94 -8.74
N LEU A 322 7.27 -12.28 -8.83
CA LEU A 322 7.70 -12.97 -10.05
C LEU A 322 6.67 -12.90 -11.18
N ALA A 323 5.39 -13.10 -10.88
CA ALA A 323 4.32 -12.94 -11.86
C ALA A 323 4.28 -11.52 -12.43
N ASN A 324 4.41 -10.51 -11.56
CA ASN A 324 4.54 -9.12 -11.97
C ASN A 324 5.74 -8.90 -12.90
N LEU A 325 6.92 -9.40 -12.53
CA LEU A 325 8.14 -9.30 -13.33
C LEU A 325 7.94 -9.90 -14.74
N PHE A 326 7.40 -11.12 -14.83
CA PHE A 326 7.20 -11.81 -16.11
C PHE A 326 6.09 -11.21 -16.98
N HIS A 327 5.15 -10.49 -16.39
CA HIS A 327 4.15 -9.68 -17.10
C HIS A 327 4.60 -8.25 -17.41
N GLY A 328 5.76 -7.83 -16.87
CA GLY A 328 6.24 -6.46 -17.00
C GLY A 328 5.41 -5.44 -16.22
N ILE A 329 4.83 -5.86 -15.09
CA ILE A 329 4.16 -4.99 -14.13
C ILE A 329 5.22 -4.51 -13.14
N SER A 330 5.50 -3.20 -13.14
CA SER A 330 6.49 -2.63 -12.22
C SER A 330 6.07 -2.76 -10.77
N SER A 331 6.99 -3.21 -9.91
CA SER A 331 6.86 -3.22 -8.45
C SER A 331 8.04 -2.49 -7.80
N PRO A 332 7.98 -2.13 -6.50
CA PRO A 332 9.12 -1.57 -5.78
C PRO A 332 10.38 -2.44 -5.85
N GLN A 333 10.24 -3.76 -5.75
CA GLN A 333 11.35 -4.72 -5.84
C GLN A 333 11.88 -4.86 -7.27
N PHE A 334 10.99 -4.79 -8.27
CA PHE A 334 11.33 -4.90 -9.69
C PHE A 334 10.88 -3.66 -10.47
N PRO A 335 11.58 -2.52 -10.32
CA PRO A 335 11.21 -1.28 -10.97
C PRO A 335 11.48 -1.34 -12.47
N VAL A 336 10.52 -0.84 -13.27
CA VAL A 336 10.59 -0.80 -14.74
C VAL A 336 11.84 -0.11 -15.26
N THR A 337 12.32 0.94 -14.57
CA THR A 337 13.51 1.71 -14.96
C THR A 337 14.79 0.86 -14.99
N ILE A 338 14.84 -0.22 -14.20
CA ILE A 338 15.96 -1.14 -14.11
C ILE A 338 15.69 -2.39 -14.94
N TRP A 339 14.52 -3.02 -14.75
CA TRP A 339 14.25 -4.36 -15.26
C TRP A 339 13.70 -4.41 -16.68
N ALA A 340 13.16 -3.32 -17.22
CA ALA A 340 12.57 -3.33 -18.57
C ALA A 340 13.53 -3.71 -19.69
N ARG A 341 14.84 -3.55 -19.46
CA ARG A 341 15.90 -3.91 -20.42
C ARG A 341 16.24 -5.40 -20.40
N ASN A 342 15.83 -6.13 -19.36
CA ASN A 342 16.12 -7.55 -19.23
C ASN A 342 15.03 -8.40 -19.90
N ASN A 343 15.17 -8.62 -21.20
CA ASN A 343 14.21 -9.37 -22.03
C ASN A 343 14.10 -10.86 -21.67
N HIS A 344 15.02 -11.40 -20.85
CA HIS A 344 14.93 -12.79 -20.40
C HIS A 344 13.84 -13.00 -19.35
N VAL A 345 13.44 -11.93 -18.65
CA VAL A 345 12.43 -12.00 -17.58
C VAL A 345 11.34 -10.97 -17.77
N TRP A 346 11.64 -9.74 -18.15
CA TRP A 346 10.63 -8.69 -18.30
C TRP A 346 9.71 -8.98 -19.49
N ARG A 347 8.39 -9.02 -19.24
CA ARG A 347 7.37 -9.33 -20.28
C ARG A 347 7.61 -10.67 -21.00
N LYS A 348 8.29 -11.62 -20.35
CA LYS A 348 8.68 -12.89 -20.97
C LYS A 348 7.50 -13.84 -21.19
N HIS A 349 6.52 -13.84 -20.29
CA HIS A 349 5.40 -14.79 -20.27
C HIS A 349 4.04 -14.08 -20.36
N LEU A 350 3.88 -13.22 -21.37
CA LEU A 350 2.60 -12.53 -21.64
C LEU A 350 1.51 -13.47 -22.20
N ASP A 351 1.93 -14.64 -22.66
CA ASP A 351 1.10 -15.71 -23.21
C ASP A 351 0.42 -16.58 -22.14
N VAL A 352 0.81 -16.41 -20.87
CA VAL A 352 0.21 -17.09 -19.70
C VAL A 352 -0.47 -16.04 -18.84
N ASP A 353 -1.66 -16.34 -18.31
CA ASP A 353 -2.40 -15.42 -17.46
C ASP A 353 -1.73 -15.19 -16.10
N TRP A 354 -1.98 -14.00 -15.52
CA TRP A 354 -1.32 -13.57 -14.30
C TRP A 354 -1.62 -14.48 -13.10
N PRO A 355 -2.87 -14.89 -12.84
CA PRO A 355 -3.18 -15.82 -11.74
C PRO A 355 -2.43 -17.15 -11.85
N GLN A 356 -2.38 -17.73 -13.04
CA GLN A 356 -1.64 -18.97 -13.30
C GLN A 356 -0.14 -18.80 -13.07
N LEU A 357 0.47 -17.71 -13.56
CA LEU A 357 1.87 -17.39 -13.29
C LEU A 357 2.16 -17.27 -11.79
N ASN A 358 1.31 -16.54 -11.06
CA ASN A 358 1.47 -16.39 -9.61
C ASN A 358 1.37 -17.74 -8.89
N LYS A 359 0.46 -18.61 -9.32
CA LYS A 359 0.33 -19.98 -8.79
C LYS A 359 1.60 -20.79 -9.03
N ILE A 360 2.08 -20.85 -10.28
CA ILE A 360 3.29 -21.61 -10.66
C ILE A 360 4.52 -21.08 -9.95
N ALA A 361 4.70 -19.76 -9.92
CA ALA A 361 5.80 -19.11 -9.21
C ALA A 361 5.76 -19.43 -7.71
N SER A 362 4.58 -19.36 -7.09
CA SER A 362 4.41 -19.71 -5.67
C SER A 362 4.69 -21.19 -5.38
N GLU A 363 4.43 -22.09 -6.33
CA GLU A 363 4.77 -23.51 -6.22
C GLU A 363 6.27 -23.75 -6.37
N GLU A 364 6.92 -23.13 -7.36
CA GLU A 364 8.38 -23.27 -7.58
C GLU A 364 9.18 -22.67 -6.42
N LEU A 365 8.76 -21.54 -5.85
CA LEU A 365 9.39 -20.98 -4.64
C LEU A 365 9.32 -21.96 -3.45
N ARG A 366 8.19 -22.64 -3.27
CA ARG A 366 8.01 -23.65 -2.21
C ARG A 366 8.84 -24.92 -2.43
N ARG A 367 9.12 -25.28 -3.68
CA ARG A 367 9.96 -26.46 -4.01
C ARG A 367 11.44 -26.16 -3.86
N ASN A 368 11.85 -24.92 -4.12
CA ASN A 368 13.25 -24.50 -4.17
C ASN A 368 13.64 -23.67 -2.94
N VAL A 369 13.02 -23.89 -1.78
CA VAL A 369 13.29 -23.13 -0.54
C VAL A 369 14.78 -23.15 -0.15
N HIS A 370 15.51 -24.21 -0.53
CA HIS A 370 16.94 -24.35 -0.30
C HIS A 370 17.82 -23.41 -1.14
N MET A 371 17.31 -22.79 -2.21
CA MET A 371 18.07 -21.81 -3.00
C MET A 371 18.11 -20.40 -2.36
N PHE A 372 17.43 -20.22 -1.22
CA PHE A 372 17.31 -18.94 -0.50
C PHE A 372 18.02 -18.94 0.88
N LEU A 373 18.52 -20.10 1.30
CA LEU A 373 19.37 -20.29 2.49
C LEU A 373 20.83 -20.30 2.05
#